data_AF-A0AAF3EP12-F1
#
_entry.id   AF-A0AAF3EP12-F1
#
_cell.length_a   1.000
_cell.length_b   1.000
_cell.length_c   1.000
_cell.angle_alpha   90.00
_cell.angle_beta   90.00
_cell.angle_gamma   90.00
#
_symmetry.space_group_name_H-M   'P 1'
#
loop_
_entity.id
_entity.type
_entity.pdbx_description
1 polymer ?
#
loop_
_entity_poly.entity_id
_entity_poly.type
_entity_poly.pdbx_seq_one_letter_code
_entity_poly.pdbx_strand_id
1 'polypeptide(L)'
;MEQSKLPTFLLPGYDLNDSKSPDRWSLDSGFTASSSTLASLPKCRTTVARLVGKDGQVMPSPQKLPQKLQIFFRNWFLLAIERKWKTILLIFFTAFFVSWSIFAFLYFLISEWGRPKQCISNHGHRELIGIKDMNVGYDHGWDRVLLLWPVIIRHIIDEQSPLFGVTKETLGSLEFEIIVTVEGNVESTGMTFQRRTSFRPDEIKWGYRYP
;
A
#
# COMPACT_ATOMS: atom_id res chain seq x y z
N MET A 1 20.69 -9.88 -51.27
CA MET A 1 19.32 -9.96 -51.81
C MET A 1 18.97 -11.43 -51.89
N GLU A 2 17.95 -11.81 -51.13
CA GLU A 2 17.16 -13.04 -51.23
C GLU A 2 17.81 -14.41 -50.96
N GLN A 3 16.92 -15.32 -50.55
CA GLN A 3 17.03 -16.77 -50.32
C GLN A 3 17.26 -17.18 -48.86
N SER A 4 16.53 -18.11 -48.25
CA SER A 4 15.39 -18.93 -48.68
C SER A 4 14.99 -19.86 -47.50
N LYS A 5 13.69 -20.16 -47.41
CA LYS A 5 13.07 -21.44 -46.96
C LYS A 5 13.30 -21.93 -45.52
N LEU A 6 12.20 -21.94 -44.76
CA LEU A 6 11.95 -22.89 -43.66
C LEU A 6 11.23 -24.14 -44.20
N PRO A 7 11.46 -25.34 -43.62
CA PRO A 7 10.94 -26.60 -44.13
C PRO A 7 9.51 -26.94 -43.68
N THR A 8 8.82 -27.61 -44.59
CA THR A 8 7.52 -28.28 -44.46
C THR A 8 7.59 -29.50 -43.53
N PHE A 9 6.59 -29.72 -42.69
CA PHE A 9 6.33 -31.04 -42.09
C PHE A 9 4.82 -31.33 -41.97
N LEU A 10 4.35 -32.08 -42.97
CA LEU A 10 3.33 -33.13 -43.01
C LEU A 10 2.09 -33.09 -42.09
N LEU A 11 0.92 -33.04 -42.74
CA LEU A 11 -0.35 -33.58 -42.24
C LEU A 11 -0.54 -35.01 -42.81
N PRO A 12 -1.04 -35.98 -42.03
CA PRO A 12 -1.75 -37.14 -42.56
C PRO A 12 -3.22 -36.72 -42.84
N GLY A 13 -3.93 -37.12 -43.89
CA GLY A 13 -3.83 -38.30 -44.74
C GLY A 13 -5.19 -39.01 -44.72
N TYR A 14 -5.98 -38.81 -45.79
CA TYR A 14 -7.07 -39.67 -46.32
C TYR A 14 -8.36 -39.80 -45.44
N ASP A 15 -9.59 -39.89 -45.97
CA ASP A 15 -10.04 -40.69 -47.12
C ASP A 15 -11.00 -39.99 -48.08
N LEU A 16 -10.77 -40.27 -49.36
CA LEU A 16 -11.65 -40.08 -50.51
C LEU A 16 -12.26 -41.44 -50.84
N ASN A 17 -13.54 -41.65 -50.52
CA ASN A 17 -14.44 -42.56 -51.24
C ASN A 17 -15.84 -42.54 -50.60
N ASP A 18 -16.72 -41.72 -51.15
CA ASP A 18 -18.05 -42.25 -51.42
C ASP A 18 -18.59 -41.63 -52.71
N SER A 19 -18.49 -42.41 -53.78
CA SER A 19 -18.95 -42.10 -55.12
C SER A 19 -20.29 -42.79 -55.35
N LYS A 20 -21.38 -42.02 -55.48
CA LYS A 20 -22.57 -42.43 -56.22
C LYS A 20 -23.23 -41.23 -56.91
N SER A 21 -23.04 -41.17 -58.23
CA SER A 21 -23.88 -40.46 -59.20
C SER A 21 -25.11 -41.32 -59.55
N PRO A 22 -25.96 -40.96 -60.55
CA PRO A 22 -26.34 -39.67 -61.14
C PRO A 22 -27.88 -39.48 -60.99
N ASP A 23 -28.54 -38.38 -61.37
CA ASP A 23 -29.15 -38.16 -62.69
C ASP A 23 -30.14 -36.99 -62.52
N ARG A 24 -30.03 -35.89 -63.28
CA ARG A 24 -30.66 -35.67 -64.60
C ARG A 24 -31.82 -34.68 -64.49
N TRP A 25 -31.51 -33.41 -64.70
CA TRP A 25 -32.50 -32.37 -65.01
C TRP A 25 -32.66 -32.32 -66.52
N SER A 26 -33.81 -32.74 -67.02
CA SER A 26 -34.23 -32.53 -68.41
C SER A 26 -35.29 -31.43 -68.41
N LEU A 27 -35.04 -30.43 -69.25
CA LEU A 27 -35.94 -29.34 -69.61
C LEU A 27 -37.22 -29.86 -70.27
N ASP A 28 -38.33 -29.16 -70.02
CA ASP A 28 -39.35 -28.69 -70.98
C ASP A 28 -40.66 -28.42 -70.20
N SER A 29 -41.06 -27.17 -70.01
CA SER A 29 -41.79 -26.31 -70.95
C SER A 29 -43.23 -26.78 -71.22
N GLY A 30 -44.19 -25.99 -70.72
CA GLY A 30 -45.53 -25.90 -71.28
C GLY A 30 -46.70 -26.48 -70.47
N PHE A 31 -47.75 -25.66 -70.41
CA PHE A 31 -49.17 -25.98 -70.30
C PHE A 31 -49.91 -25.78 -68.97
N THR A 32 -51.01 -25.07 -69.16
CA THR A 32 -52.06 -24.54 -68.30
C THR A 32 -52.87 -25.61 -67.58
N ALA A 33 -53.38 -25.30 -66.37
CA ALA A 33 -54.82 -25.33 -66.04
C ALA A 33 -55.07 -25.16 -64.52
N SER A 34 -55.86 -24.13 -64.20
CA SER A 34 -56.97 -24.08 -63.22
C SER A 34 -56.86 -24.68 -61.79
N SER A 35 -57.12 -23.77 -60.86
CA SER A 35 -58.17 -23.82 -59.81
C SER A 35 -58.01 -24.71 -58.56
N SER A 36 -58.08 -23.99 -57.43
CA SER A 36 -58.78 -24.29 -56.17
C SER A 36 -58.27 -25.39 -55.23
N THR A 37 -58.27 -24.97 -53.94
CA THR A 37 -58.49 -25.74 -52.71
C THR A 37 -57.34 -26.56 -52.10
N LEU A 38 -56.77 -25.95 -51.05
CA LEU A 38 -56.16 -26.52 -49.84
C LEU A 38 -56.59 -27.96 -49.50
N ALA A 39 -55.62 -28.86 -49.32
CA ALA A 39 -55.31 -29.50 -48.02
C ALA A 39 -54.41 -30.73 -48.19
N SER A 40 -53.20 -30.69 -47.64
CA SER A 40 -52.69 -31.74 -46.73
C SER A 40 -51.24 -31.49 -46.28
N LEU A 41 -51.14 -31.30 -44.96
CA LEU A 41 -50.11 -31.71 -44.00
C LEU A 41 -48.64 -31.19 -44.14
N PRO A 42 -48.09 -30.58 -43.08
CA PRO A 42 -46.74 -30.04 -43.09
C PRO A 42 -45.70 -31.14 -42.85
N LYS A 43 -44.73 -31.29 -43.76
CA LYS A 43 -43.49 -32.02 -43.46
C LYS A 43 -42.65 -31.15 -42.53
N CYS A 44 -42.61 -31.52 -41.25
CA CYS A 44 -41.77 -30.89 -40.24
C CYS A 44 -40.30 -30.92 -40.69
N ARG A 45 -39.77 -29.77 -41.09
CA ARG A 45 -38.37 -29.61 -41.46
C ARG A 45 -37.67 -28.98 -40.25
N THR A 46 -36.97 -29.81 -39.47
CA THR A 46 -36.10 -29.35 -38.38
C THR A 46 -35.02 -28.47 -38.99
N THR A 47 -35.24 -27.16 -38.98
CA THR A 47 -34.27 -26.20 -39.49
C THR A 47 -33.37 -25.85 -38.32
N VAL A 48 -32.11 -26.31 -38.35
CA VAL A 48 -31.10 -25.87 -37.38
C VAL A 48 -31.03 -24.35 -37.46
N ALA A 49 -31.33 -23.66 -36.35
CA ALA A 49 -31.36 -22.20 -36.30
C ALA A 49 -29.99 -21.65 -36.69
N ARG A 50 -29.94 -20.83 -37.74
CA ARG A 50 -28.71 -20.14 -38.15
C ARG A 50 -28.41 -19.02 -37.15
N LEU A 51 -27.21 -19.07 -36.57
CA LEU A 51 -26.74 -18.02 -35.66
C LEU A 51 -26.38 -16.72 -36.39
N VAL A 52 -26.22 -16.74 -37.72
CA VAL A 52 -25.89 -15.56 -38.53
C VAL A 52 -26.69 -15.59 -39.84
N GLY A 53 -27.36 -14.48 -40.15
CA GLY A 53 -28.04 -14.25 -41.42
C GLY A 53 -27.04 -14.04 -42.56
N LYS A 54 -27.45 -14.27 -43.81
CA LYS A 54 -26.60 -14.07 -44.99
C LYS A 54 -26.30 -12.59 -45.29
N ASP A 55 -26.98 -11.68 -44.62
CA ASP A 55 -26.73 -10.24 -44.52
C ASP A 55 -25.67 -9.88 -43.46
N GLY A 56 -25.07 -10.89 -42.80
CA GLY A 56 -24.00 -10.71 -41.82
C GLY A 56 -24.47 -10.41 -40.40
N GLN A 57 -25.77 -10.36 -40.15
CA GLN A 57 -26.29 -10.09 -38.80
C GLN A 57 -26.38 -11.37 -37.97
N VAL A 58 -25.66 -11.39 -36.85
CA VAL A 58 -25.67 -12.47 -35.86
C VAL A 58 -26.97 -12.40 -35.06
N MET A 59 -27.75 -13.48 -34.97
CA MET A 59 -28.91 -13.57 -34.09
C MET A 59 -28.42 -13.77 -32.63
N PRO A 60 -28.59 -12.79 -31.73
CA PRO A 60 -28.11 -12.94 -30.37
C PRO A 60 -29.03 -13.89 -29.59
N SER A 61 -28.48 -14.98 -29.06
CA SER A 61 -29.12 -15.70 -27.96
C SER A 61 -28.70 -15.00 -26.66
N PRO A 62 -29.63 -14.34 -25.93
CA PRO A 62 -29.28 -13.67 -24.68
C PRO A 62 -29.04 -14.73 -23.60
N GLN A 63 -27.79 -15.17 -23.48
CA GLN A 63 -27.36 -15.96 -22.33
C GLN A 63 -27.36 -15.03 -21.10
N LYS A 64 -28.12 -15.38 -20.05
CA LYS A 64 -28.13 -14.65 -18.79
C LYS A 64 -26.72 -14.74 -18.16
N LEU A 65 -25.88 -13.73 -18.38
CA LEU A 65 -24.58 -13.63 -17.73
C LEU A 65 -24.77 -13.47 -16.22
N PRO A 66 -24.26 -14.38 -15.38
CA PRO A 66 -24.21 -14.16 -13.94
C PRO A 66 -23.01 -13.26 -13.59
N GLN A 67 -23.23 -12.39 -12.61
CA GLN A 67 -22.27 -11.51 -11.93
C GLN A 67 -21.66 -10.34 -12.73
N LYS A 68 -22.50 -9.33 -12.97
CA LYS A 68 -22.07 -7.97 -13.36
C LYS A 68 -21.07 -7.36 -12.38
N LEU A 69 -21.12 -7.72 -11.10
CA LEU A 69 -20.35 -7.07 -10.04
C LEU A 69 -18.86 -7.46 -10.01
N GLN A 70 -18.52 -8.76 -10.16
CA GLN A 70 -17.11 -9.19 -10.14
C GLN A 70 -16.33 -8.70 -11.36
N ILE A 71 -16.94 -8.73 -12.54
CA ILE A 71 -16.32 -8.21 -13.77
C ILE A 71 -16.21 -6.67 -13.68
N PHE A 72 -17.19 -6.00 -13.06
CA PHE A 72 -17.14 -4.56 -12.79
C PHE A 72 -15.96 -4.19 -11.88
N PHE A 73 -15.74 -4.91 -10.78
CA PHE A 73 -14.60 -4.64 -9.88
C PHE A 73 -13.26 -4.98 -10.50
N ARG A 74 -13.16 -6.00 -11.36
CA ARG A 74 -11.90 -6.32 -12.08
C ARG A 74 -11.56 -5.28 -13.15
N ASN A 75 -12.57 -4.72 -13.81
CA ASN A 75 -12.41 -3.74 -14.88
C ASN A 75 -12.73 -2.30 -14.44
N TRP A 76 -12.76 -2.04 -13.13
CA TRP A 76 -13.22 -0.75 -12.61
C TRP A 76 -12.35 0.41 -13.09
N PHE A 77 -11.05 0.18 -13.29
CA PHE A 77 -10.10 1.16 -13.81
C PHE A 77 -10.35 1.50 -15.27
N LEU A 78 -10.63 0.49 -16.11
CA LEU A 78 -11.01 0.67 -17.51
C LEU A 78 -12.36 1.40 -17.63
N LEU A 79 -13.32 1.04 -16.77
CA LEU A 79 -14.61 1.72 -16.67
C LEU A 79 -14.52 3.14 -16.07
N ALA A 80 -13.45 3.47 -15.36
CA ALA A 80 -13.19 4.80 -14.84
C ALA A 80 -12.59 5.71 -15.91
N ILE A 81 -11.69 5.20 -16.75
CA ILE A 81 -11.09 5.95 -17.87
C ILE A 81 -12.05 6.11 -19.07
N GLU A 82 -13.01 5.19 -19.25
CA GLU A 82 -14.03 5.27 -20.31
C GLU A 82 -15.17 6.26 -20.00
N ARG A 83 -15.22 6.83 -18.78
CA ARG A 83 -16.21 7.85 -18.42
C ARG A 83 -15.83 9.24 -18.91
N LYS A 84 -16.84 10.11 -19.02
CA LYS A 84 -16.68 11.53 -19.34
C LYS A 84 -15.63 12.18 -18.43
N TRP A 85 -14.81 13.09 -18.97
CA TRP A 85 -13.74 13.81 -18.25
C TRP A 85 -14.18 14.45 -16.92
N LYS A 86 -15.43 14.91 -16.82
CA LYS A 86 -16.00 15.43 -15.55
C LYS A 86 -16.00 14.39 -14.42
N THR A 87 -16.22 13.11 -14.74
CA THR A 87 -16.18 12.02 -13.77
C THR A 87 -14.75 11.68 -13.38
N ILE A 88 -13.79 11.77 -14.30
CA ILE A 88 -12.37 11.55 -14.00
C ILE A 88 -11.89 12.61 -12.98
N LEU A 89 -12.21 13.88 -13.23
CA LEU A 89 -11.88 14.97 -12.29
C LEU A 89 -12.57 14.76 -10.94
N LEU A 90 -13.85 14.38 -10.94
CA LEU A 90 -14.58 14.11 -9.70
C LEU A 90 -13.95 12.97 -8.89
N ILE A 91 -13.56 11.87 -9.53
CA ILE A 91 -12.86 10.75 -8.87
C ILE A 91 -11.56 11.22 -8.23
N PHE A 92 -10.76 12.02 -8.95
CA PHE A 92 -9.50 12.57 -8.45
C PHE A 92 -9.72 13.43 -7.19
N PHE A 93 -10.68 14.36 -7.22
CA PHE A 93 -11.01 15.17 -6.04
C PHE A 93 -11.49 14.31 -4.88
N THR A 94 -12.43 13.39 -5.11
CA THR A 94 -12.95 12.53 -4.04
C THR A 94 -11.86 11.66 -3.41
N ALA A 95 -10.92 11.13 -4.21
CA ALA A 95 -9.80 10.36 -3.69
C ALA A 95 -8.89 11.20 -2.78
N PHE A 96 -8.67 12.48 -3.12
CA PHE A 96 -7.92 13.41 -2.29
C PHE A 96 -8.61 13.71 -0.95
N PHE A 97 -9.93 13.94 -0.97
CA PHE A 97 -10.69 14.15 0.27
C PHE A 97 -10.76 12.89 1.15
N VAL A 98 -10.88 11.71 0.53
CA VAL A 98 -10.90 10.43 1.24
C VAL A 98 -9.55 10.14 1.88
N SER A 99 -8.44 10.38 1.19
CA SER A 99 -7.10 10.20 1.79
C SER A 99 -6.90 11.13 2.97
N TRP A 100 -7.22 12.43 2.82
CA TRP A 100 -7.16 13.40 3.92
C TRP A 100 -8.03 13.01 5.11
N SER A 101 -9.24 12.52 4.86
CA SER A 101 -10.15 12.06 5.92
C SER A 101 -9.61 10.83 6.65
N ILE A 102 -9.02 9.87 5.93
CA ILE A 102 -8.41 8.69 6.52
C ILE A 102 -7.22 9.08 7.40
N PHE A 103 -6.34 9.98 6.91
CA PHE A 103 -5.23 10.48 7.73
C PHE A 103 -5.71 11.24 8.95
N ALA A 104 -6.68 12.15 8.81
CA ALA A 104 -7.25 12.90 9.92
C ALA A 104 -7.87 11.97 10.98
N PHE A 105 -8.62 10.96 10.54
CA PHE A 105 -9.21 9.96 11.44
C PHE A 105 -8.16 9.07 12.10
N LEU A 106 -7.12 8.65 11.37
CA LEU A 106 -6.01 7.88 11.93
C LEU A 106 -5.28 8.70 13.00
N TYR A 107 -4.97 9.96 12.71
CA TYR A 107 -4.36 10.87 13.69
C TYR A 107 -5.27 11.09 14.90
N PHE A 108 -6.57 11.25 14.68
CA PHE A 108 -7.54 11.37 15.77
C PHE A 108 -7.57 10.11 16.65
N LEU A 109 -7.64 8.92 16.04
CA LEU A 109 -7.58 7.64 16.76
C LEU A 109 -6.27 7.49 17.54
N ILE A 110 -5.13 7.80 16.92
CA ILE A 110 -3.82 7.78 17.60
C ILE A 110 -3.81 8.78 18.76
N SER A 111 -4.39 9.97 18.57
CA SER A 111 -4.43 11.00 19.60
C SER A 111 -5.35 10.65 20.76
N GLU A 112 -6.42 9.90 20.53
CA GLU A 112 -7.40 9.53 21.56
C GLU A 112 -7.02 8.22 22.27
N TRP A 113 -6.46 7.24 21.55
CA TRP A 113 -6.03 5.95 22.10
C TRP A 113 -4.59 5.94 22.63
N GLY A 114 -3.71 6.81 22.12
CA GLY A 114 -2.30 6.87 22.50
C GLY A 114 -2.01 7.69 23.76
N ARG A 115 -3.01 8.39 24.31
CA ARG A 115 -2.85 9.17 25.56
C ARG A 115 -3.01 8.22 26.76
N PRO A 116 -1.94 7.91 27.53
CA PRO A 116 -2.15 7.31 28.85
C PRO A 116 -2.99 8.27 29.70
N LYS A 117 -4.11 7.79 30.26
CA LYS A 117 -4.92 8.57 31.21
C LYS A 117 -4.08 8.83 32.46
N GLN A 118 -3.58 10.05 32.60
CA GLN A 118 -2.77 10.44 33.74
C GLN A 118 -3.70 10.77 34.92
N CYS A 119 -3.76 9.87 35.91
CA CYS A 119 -4.59 10.04 37.10
C CYS A 119 -3.89 10.96 38.12
N ILE A 120 -4.57 12.05 38.47
CA ILE A 120 -4.11 13.15 39.33
C ILE A 120 -4.11 12.72 40.82
N SER A 121 -3.00 12.94 41.56
CA SER A 121 -3.01 12.99 43.05
C SER A 121 -3.62 14.30 43.51
N ASN A 122 -4.17 14.33 44.72
CA ASN A 122 -4.73 15.52 45.35
C ASN A 122 -3.70 16.59 45.84
N HIS A 123 -2.55 16.72 45.16
CA HIS A 123 -1.63 17.88 45.21
C HIS A 123 -1.14 18.24 43.77
N GLY A 124 -2.08 18.18 42.82
CA GLY A 124 -1.98 17.57 41.48
C GLY A 124 -0.99 18.02 40.41
N HIS A 125 0.31 18.12 40.71
CA HIS A 125 1.34 17.83 39.70
C HIS A 125 2.12 16.58 40.15
N ARG A 126 1.74 15.39 39.66
CA ARG A 126 2.55 14.18 39.79
C ARG A 126 3.57 14.17 38.66
N GLU A 127 4.74 14.73 38.90
CA GLU A 127 5.91 14.40 38.08
C GLU A 127 6.34 12.99 38.46
N LEU A 128 6.12 12.04 37.55
CA LEU A 128 6.55 10.64 37.75
C LEU A 128 8.08 10.52 37.76
N ILE A 129 8.78 11.50 37.16
CA ILE A 129 10.23 11.63 37.09
C ILE A 129 10.54 13.14 37.20
N GLY A 130 11.20 13.55 38.27
CA GLY A 130 11.69 14.92 38.42
C GLY A 130 13.01 15.08 37.66
N ILE A 131 13.03 15.95 36.64
CA ILE A 131 14.26 16.27 35.90
C ILE A 131 14.84 17.54 36.51
N LYS A 132 16.08 17.45 37.00
CA LYS A 132 16.83 18.60 37.51
C LYS A 132 18.14 18.73 36.76
N ASP A 133 18.35 19.90 36.16
CA ASP A 133 19.52 20.18 35.36
C ASP A 133 20.80 20.25 36.21
N MET A 134 21.90 19.84 35.62
CA MET A 134 23.21 19.77 36.27
C MET A 134 24.21 20.60 35.49
N ASN A 135 24.71 21.68 36.11
CA ASN A 135 25.59 22.64 35.44
C ASN A 135 26.98 22.06 35.19
N VAL A 136 27.38 21.93 33.93
CA VAL A 136 28.73 21.49 33.52
C VAL A 136 29.61 22.65 33.04
N GLY A 137 29.21 23.89 33.34
CA GLY A 137 29.91 25.12 32.96
C GLY A 137 29.21 25.92 31.86
N TYR A 138 27.88 25.79 31.74
CA TYR A 138 27.05 26.51 30.76
C TYR A 138 27.22 28.04 30.87
N ASP A 139 27.24 28.56 32.11
CA ASP A 139 27.31 30.01 32.37
C ASP A 139 28.60 30.66 31.84
N HIS A 140 29.67 29.87 31.73
CA HIS A 140 30.98 30.30 31.29
C HIS A 140 31.35 29.77 29.89
N GLY A 141 30.44 29.02 29.25
CA GLY A 141 30.64 28.43 27.93
C GLY A 141 31.58 27.21 27.88
N TRP A 142 31.90 26.60 29.03
CA TRP A 142 32.75 25.39 29.09
C TRP A 142 32.02 24.11 28.64
N ASP A 143 30.72 24.19 28.40
CA ASP A 143 29.89 23.12 27.83
C ASP A 143 30.20 22.87 26.35
N ARG A 144 30.80 23.85 25.65
CA ARG A 144 31.15 23.77 24.23
C ARG A 144 32.56 23.22 24.05
N VAL A 145 32.69 21.91 23.95
CA VAL A 145 33.97 21.22 23.78
C VAL A 145 34.17 20.68 22.36
N LEU A 146 35.38 20.83 21.84
CA LEU A 146 35.81 20.18 20.60
C LEU A 146 36.31 18.77 20.92
N LEU A 147 35.57 17.76 20.50
CA LEU A 147 35.88 16.33 20.74
C LEU A 147 36.94 15.80 19.76
N LEU A 148 38.11 16.44 19.72
CA LEU A 148 39.26 15.97 18.94
C LEU A 148 39.97 14.79 19.62
N TRP A 149 39.92 14.76 20.96
CA TRP A 149 40.43 13.71 21.83
C TRP A 149 39.42 13.42 22.94
N PRO A 150 39.56 12.30 23.68
CA PRO A 150 38.69 12.03 24.83
C PRO A 150 38.66 13.21 25.81
N VAL A 151 37.46 13.71 26.10
CA VAL A 151 37.25 14.84 27.02
C VAL A 151 36.59 14.34 28.30
N ILE A 152 37.10 14.82 29.44
CA ILE A 152 36.51 14.55 30.76
C ILE A 152 35.59 15.72 31.12
N ILE A 153 34.29 15.43 31.16
CA ILE A 153 33.28 16.39 31.62
C ILE A 153 33.22 16.36 33.14
N ARG A 154 33.16 17.54 33.77
CA ARG A 154 33.10 17.68 35.23
C ARG A 154 31.91 18.56 35.62
N HIS A 155 31.14 18.08 36.58
CA HIS A 155 30.15 18.88 37.30
C HIS A 155 30.71 19.19 38.69
N ILE A 156 30.60 20.45 39.10
CA ILE A 156 30.98 20.89 40.45
C ILE A 156 29.73 20.75 41.33
N ILE A 157 29.83 19.96 42.41
CA ILE A 157 28.75 19.79 43.37
C ILE A 157 28.78 20.99 44.33
N ASP A 158 27.94 21.98 44.06
CA ASP A 158 27.71 23.17 44.88
C ASP A 158 26.35 23.10 45.59
N GLU A 159 25.97 24.15 46.32
CA GLU A 159 24.69 24.23 47.05
C GLU A 159 23.46 24.19 46.12
N GLN A 160 23.61 24.54 44.84
CA GLN A 160 22.53 24.55 43.86
C GLN A 160 22.36 23.17 43.19
N SER A 161 23.42 22.36 43.19
CA SER A 161 23.46 21.03 42.62
C SER A 161 22.37 20.11 43.21
N PRO A 162 21.69 19.29 42.38
CA PRO A 162 20.80 18.25 42.88
C PRO A 162 21.50 17.20 43.77
N LEU A 163 22.83 17.07 43.65
CA LEU A 163 23.62 16.11 44.40
C LEU A 163 24.23 16.71 45.68
N PHE A 164 23.85 17.94 46.02
CA PHE A 164 24.31 18.56 47.26
C PHE A 164 23.84 17.76 48.48
N GLY A 165 24.78 17.41 49.36
CA GLY A 165 24.51 16.61 50.56
C GLY A 165 24.49 15.09 50.35
N VAL A 166 24.73 14.60 49.13
CA VAL A 166 24.91 13.16 48.89
C VAL A 166 26.28 12.71 49.40
N THR A 167 26.31 11.66 50.22
CA THR A 167 27.55 11.05 50.73
C THR A 167 27.74 9.66 50.12
N LYS A 168 28.93 9.10 50.31
CA LYS A 168 29.26 7.76 49.80
C LYS A 168 28.29 6.69 50.32
N GLU A 169 27.86 6.81 51.57
CA GLU A 169 26.97 5.85 52.24
C GLU A 169 25.54 5.97 51.72
N THR A 170 25.07 7.19 51.43
CA THR A 170 23.71 7.42 50.93
C THR A 170 23.57 7.17 49.43
N LEU A 171 24.66 7.28 48.67
CA LEU A 171 24.67 7.11 47.21
C LEU A 171 23.96 5.83 46.73
N GLY A 172 24.26 4.68 47.34
CA GLY A 172 23.69 3.39 46.93
C GLY A 172 22.22 3.20 47.31
N SER A 173 21.68 4.02 48.21
CA SER A 173 20.28 3.96 48.63
C SER A 173 19.37 4.95 47.89
N LEU A 174 19.96 5.89 47.16
CA LEU A 174 19.22 6.91 46.43
C LEU A 174 18.63 6.35 45.14
N GLU A 175 17.47 6.87 44.74
CA GLU A 175 16.79 6.52 43.50
C GLU A 175 16.88 7.69 42.52
N PHE A 176 17.96 7.74 41.74
CA PHE A 176 18.13 8.72 40.65
C PHE A 176 18.86 8.11 39.46
N GLU A 177 18.83 8.80 38.33
CA GLU A 177 19.59 8.44 37.14
C GLU A 177 20.17 9.71 36.52
N ILE A 178 21.48 9.71 36.26
CA ILE A 178 22.16 10.83 35.60
C ILE A 178 22.11 10.58 34.10
N ILE A 179 21.38 11.41 33.36
CA ILE A 179 21.32 11.35 31.91
C ILE A 179 22.36 12.31 31.34
N VAL A 180 23.26 11.79 30.50
CA VAL A 180 24.28 12.58 29.80
C VAL A 180 23.91 12.63 28.32
N THR A 181 23.84 13.85 27.78
CA THR A 181 23.55 14.09 26.37
C THR A 181 24.71 14.85 25.73
N VAL A 182 25.20 14.34 24.62
CA VAL A 182 26.19 15.00 23.76
C VAL A 182 25.51 15.37 22.46
N GLU A 183 25.57 16.65 22.12
CA GLU A 183 25.08 17.20 20.87
C GLU A 183 26.25 17.76 20.07
N GLY A 184 26.23 17.54 18.77
CA GLY A 184 27.28 18.03 17.89
C GLY A 184 26.85 18.02 16.43
N ASN A 185 27.68 18.61 15.58
CA ASN A 185 27.44 18.66 14.14
C ASN A 185 28.51 17.83 13.43
N VAL A 186 28.10 17.04 12.45
CA VAL A 186 29.03 16.29 11.59
C VAL A 186 29.54 17.23 10.51
N GLU A 187 30.85 17.50 10.48
CA GLU A 187 31.48 18.47 9.57
C GLU A 187 31.17 18.17 8.10
N SER A 188 31.21 16.90 7.69
CA SER A 188 31.03 16.50 6.29
C SER A 188 29.59 16.60 5.77
N THR A 189 28.58 16.52 6.65
CA THR A 189 27.16 16.49 6.25
C THR A 189 26.37 17.70 6.75
N GLY A 190 26.91 18.48 7.69
CA GLY A 190 26.20 19.57 8.36
C GLY A 190 25.03 19.09 9.23
N MET A 191 24.82 17.78 9.38
CA MET A 191 23.73 17.23 10.17
C MET A 191 24.09 17.25 11.66
N THR A 192 23.11 17.57 12.49
CA THR A 192 23.22 17.45 13.95
C THR A 192 23.09 15.98 14.36
N PHE A 193 23.92 15.55 15.31
CA PHE A 193 23.77 14.29 16.00
C PHE A 193 23.59 14.54 17.49
N GLN A 194 22.78 13.70 18.11
CA GLN A 194 22.59 13.67 19.54
C GLN A 194 22.84 12.25 20.03
N ARG A 195 23.66 12.11 21.06
CA ARG A 195 23.93 10.83 21.69
C ARG A 195 23.64 10.94 23.17
N ARG A 196 22.90 9.97 23.71
CA ARG A 196 22.51 9.92 25.12
C ARG A 196 23.03 8.66 25.77
N THR A 197 23.40 8.77 27.04
CA THR A 197 23.72 7.65 27.91
C THR A 197 23.25 7.99 29.32
N SER A 198 23.16 6.99 30.19
CA SER A 198 22.70 7.20 31.55
C SER A 198 23.53 6.41 32.55
N PHE A 199 23.55 6.91 33.78
CA PHE A 199 24.28 6.32 34.89
C PHE A 199 23.38 6.19 36.11
N ARG A 200 23.24 4.97 36.62
CA ARG A 200 22.55 4.68 37.88
C ARG A 200 23.50 4.87 39.07
N PRO A 201 23.00 4.99 40.32
CA PRO A 201 23.85 5.26 41.48
C PRO A 201 24.87 4.14 41.72
N ASP A 202 24.51 2.89 41.39
CA ASP A 202 25.38 1.71 41.47
C ASP A 202 26.57 1.74 40.48
N GLU A 203 26.46 2.50 39.38
CA GLU A 203 27.51 2.62 38.35
C GLU A 203 28.52 3.73 38.69
N ILE A 204 28.18 4.60 39.66
CA ILE A 204 28.99 5.75 40.05
C ILE A 204 30.04 5.30 41.07
N LYS A 205 31.32 5.42 40.69
CA LYS A 205 32.44 5.04 41.54
C LYS A 205 32.95 6.22 42.38
N TRP A 206 32.66 6.19 43.68
CA TRP A 206 33.12 7.23 44.62
C TRP A 206 34.63 7.19 44.86
N GLY A 207 35.31 8.34 44.77
CA GLY A 207 36.74 8.47 45.05
C GLY A 207 37.66 7.93 43.94
N TYR A 208 37.12 7.67 42.75
CA TYR A 208 37.89 7.24 41.58
C TYR A 208 38.26 8.44 40.70
N ARG A 209 39.38 8.31 39.98
CA ARG A 209 39.83 9.28 38.98
C ARG A 209 40.17 8.53 37.69
N TYR A 210 39.81 9.12 36.55
CA TYR A 210 40.25 8.61 35.26
C TYR A 210 41.78 8.82 35.13
N PRO A 211 42.51 7.80 34.63
CA PRO A 211 43.97 7.86 34.46
C PRO A 211 44.41 8.94 33.47
#